data_AF-A0A533Y849-F1
#
_entry.id   AF-A0A533Y849-F1
#
_cell.length_a   1.000
_cell.length_b   1.000
_cell.length_c   1.000
_cell.angle_alpha   90.00
_cell.angle_beta   90.00
_cell.angle_gamma   90.00
#
_symmetry.space_group_name_H-M   'P 1'
#
loop_
_entity.id
_entity.type
_entity.pdbx_description
1 polymer ?
#
loop_
_entity_poly.entity_id
_entity_poly.type
_entity_poly.pdbx_seq_one_letter_code
_entity_poly.pdbx_strand_id
1 'polypeptide(L)'
;MSLTAPMSALVATGLLLVGGLHLLQVRIDEQRAVTPKLQRFMYLPQGEYLRGAVLGYEQVVADLLWIQAIQAMGERKVTEEAGHWIYRALDVITTLDPKFVRVYEAGGIALVTLVVLPEESNRILEKGIQHNPDYWALPFLLGFNYYFELHDDAKAADYIARASRLPGAPEYLAGFATRLYASAREPQVAIDFLARMYEQTSDENVRQVLERRLKEVVVERDLQLLEEAISRYRALYKRAPERLEDLVRPGLLRALPREPFGGRYLYDQQTQVVRSSEMKERLKVYEKRRQR
;
A
#
# COMPACT_ATOMS: atom_id res chain seq x y z
N MET A 1 -63.07 -37.55 -21.02
CA MET A 1 -62.15 -37.65 -19.88
C MET A 1 -61.13 -36.53 -20.00
N SER A 2 -61.13 -35.65 -19.02
CA SER A 2 -60.70 -34.26 -19.12
C SER A 2 -59.21 -34.07 -18.83
N LEU A 3 -58.47 -33.57 -19.84
CA LEU A 3 -57.09 -33.06 -19.75
C LEU A 3 -56.93 -31.82 -18.83
N THR A 4 -58.01 -31.34 -18.21
CA THR A 4 -58.02 -30.17 -17.34
C THR A 4 -57.46 -30.45 -15.94
N ALA A 5 -57.57 -31.69 -15.46
CA ALA A 5 -57.11 -32.10 -14.13
C ALA A 5 -55.57 -32.07 -13.93
N PRO A 6 -54.72 -32.53 -14.87
CA PRO A 6 -53.26 -32.43 -14.69
C PRO A 6 -52.76 -30.99 -14.82
N MET A 7 -53.44 -30.16 -15.61
CA MET A 7 -53.07 -28.76 -15.81
C MET A 7 -53.40 -27.91 -14.58
N SER A 8 -54.54 -28.16 -13.92
CA SER A 8 -54.87 -27.52 -12.64
C SER A 8 -53.92 -27.92 -11.52
N ALA A 9 -53.43 -29.17 -11.51
CA ALA A 9 -52.46 -29.63 -10.52
C ALA A 9 -51.10 -28.92 -10.69
N LEU A 10 -50.60 -28.78 -11.92
CA LEU A 10 -49.34 -28.06 -12.20
C LEU A 10 -49.42 -26.58 -11.83
N VAL A 11 -50.55 -25.91 -12.12
CA VAL A 11 -50.77 -24.52 -11.74
C VAL A 11 -50.84 -24.38 -10.21
N ALA A 12 -51.51 -25.30 -9.52
CA ALA A 12 -51.57 -25.30 -8.06
C ALA A 12 -50.20 -25.53 -7.42
N THR A 13 -49.38 -26.46 -7.93
CA THR A 13 -48.01 -26.69 -7.45
C THR A 13 -47.12 -25.47 -7.72
N GLY A 14 -47.24 -24.82 -8.88
CA GLY A 14 -46.53 -23.59 -9.21
C GLY A 14 -46.88 -22.44 -8.27
N LEU A 15 -48.17 -22.25 -7.97
CA LEU A 15 -48.64 -21.25 -7.02
C LEU A 15 -48.17 -21.52 -5.59
N LEU A 16 -48.14 -22.80 -5.16
CA LEU A 16 -47.59 -23.19 -3.87
C LEU A 16 -46.08 -22.96 -3.76
N LEU A 17 -45.34 -23.23 -4.84
CA LEU A 17 -43.90 -22.93 -4.92
C LEU A 17 -43.63 -21.43 -4.86
N VAL A 18 -44.37 -20.62 -5.63
CA VAL A 18 -44.25 -19.16 -5.62
C VAL A 18 -44.65 -18.59 -4.27
N GLY A 19 -45.74 -19.08 -3.67
CA GLY A 19 -46.16 -18.69 -2.32
C GLY A 19 -45.15 -19.08 -1.25
N GLY A 20 -44.57 -20.28 -1.33
CA GLY A 20 -43.50 -20.73 -0.45
C GLY A 20 -42.22 -19.91 -0.59
N LEU A 21 -41.81 -19.61 -1.83
CA LEU A 21 -40.69 -18.71 -2.14
C LEU A 21 -40.95 -17.30 -1.62
N HIS A 22 -42.17 -16.78 -1.75
CA HIS A 22 -42.52 -15.45 -1.26
C HIS A 22 -42.53 -15.39 0.27
N LEU A 23 -43.08 -16.40 0.95
CA LEU A 23 -43.04 -16.48 2.42
C LEU A 23 -41.61 -16.63 2.94
N LEU A 24 -40.77 -17.40 2.24
CA LEU A 24 -39.35 -17.50 2.53
C LEU A 24 -38.65 -16.14 2.32
N GLN A 25 -38.99 -15.43 1.24
CA GLN A 25 -38.46 -14.10 0.95
C GLN A 25 -38.87 -13.08 2.01
N VAL A 26 -40.12 -13.08 2.46
CA VAL A 26 -40.61 -12.21 3.54
C VAL A 26 -39.89 -12.52 4.86
N ARG A 27 -39.76 -13.80 5.22
CA ARG A 27 -39.00 -14.23 6.40
C ARG A 27 -37.53 -13.79 6.34
N ILE A 28 -36.91 -13.95 5.18
CA ILE A 28 -35.55 -13.49 4.92
C ILE A 28 -35.49 -11.96 4.99
N ASP A 29 -36.47 -11.24 4.45
CA ASP A 29 -36.53 -9.78 4.47
C ASP A 29 -36.77 -9.21 5.88
N GLU A 30 -37.56 -9.88 6.71
CA GLU A 30 -37.75 -9.57 8.13
C GLU A 30 -36.46 -9.82 8.93
N GLN A 31 -35.77 -10.94 8.69
CA GLN A 31 -34.45 -11.19 9.29
C GLN A 31 -33.40 -10.18 8.77
N ARG A 32 -33.49 -9.80 7.49
CA ARG A 32 -32.64 -8.78 6.86
C ARG A 32 -32.87 -7.40 7.47
N ALA A 33 -34.09 -7.06 7.90
CA ALA A 33 -34.41 -5.77 8.51
C ALA A 33 -33.80 -5.60 9.92
N VAL A 34 -33.59 -6.72 10.63
CA VAL A 34 -33.07 -6.73 12.02
C VAL A 34 -31.55 -6.92 12.08
N THR A 35 -30.95 -7.54 11.07
CA THR A 35 -29.51 -7.83 11.03
C THR A 35 -28.76 -6.64 10.40
N PRO A 36 -27.77 -6.00 11.07
CA PRO A 36 -26.91 -4.98 10.46
C PRO A 36 -26.39 -5.48 9.11
N LYS A 37 -26.41 -4.64 8.06
CA LYS A 37 -26.05 -5.06 6.68
C LYS A 37 -24.71 -5.81 6.63
N LEU A 38 -23.81 -5.41 7.52
CA LEU A 38 -22.49 -5.95 7.81
C LEU A 38 -22.45 -7.42 8.28
N GLN A 39 -23.40 -7.86 9.12
CA GLN A 39 -23.44 -9.24 9.63
C GLN A 39 -23.76 -10.28 8.55
N ARG A 40 -24.32 -9.86 7.41
CA ARG A 40 -24.68 -10.76 6.29
C ARG A 40 -23.47 -11.39 5.64
N PHE A 41 -22.32 -10.71 5.68
CA PHE A 41 -21.05 -11.25 5.17
C PHE A 41 -20.48 -12.37 6.04
N MET A 42 -20.94 -12.53 7.29
CA MET A 42 -20.55 -13.70 8.11
C MET A 42 -20.96 -15.03 7.48
N TYR A 43 -22.04 -15.02 6.70
CA TYR A 43 -22.65 -16.22 6.12
C TYR A 43 -22.26 -16.43 4.66
N LEU A 44 -21.39 -15.59 4.09
CA LEU A 44 -20.90 -15.82 2.74
C LEU A 44 -20.09 -17.13 2.71
N PRO A 45 -20.43 -18.09 1.82
CA PRO A 45 -19.59 -19.23 1.54
C PRO A 45 -18.19 -18.78 1.10
N GLN A 46 -17.18 -19.60 1.34
CA GLN A 46 -15.84 -19.33 0.80
C GLN A 46 -15.93 -19.19 -0.73
N GLY A 47 -15.15 -18.27 -1.30
CA GLY A 47 -15.26 -17.87 -2.70
C GLY A 47 -15.15 -19.04 -3.69
N GLU A 48 -14.36 -20.07 -3.37
CA GLU A 48 -14.19 -21.26 -4.22
C GLU A 48 -15.49 -22.06 -4.38
N TYR A 49 -16.25 -22.26 -3.30
CA TYR A 49 -17.54 -22.95 -3.37
C TYR A 49 -18.58 -22.11 -4.09
N LEU A 50 -18.56 -20.79 -3.83
CA LEU A 50 -19.49 -19.87 -4.48
C LEU A 50 -19.25 -19.82 -5.99
N ARG A 51 -18.00 -19.89 -6.44
CA ARG A 51 -17.62 -19.92 -7.86
C ARG A 51 -18.29 -21.06 -8.62
N GLY A 52 -18.28 -22.28 -8.04
CA GLY A 52 -18.96 -23.42 -8.64
C GLY A 52 -20.50 -23.27 -8.65
N ALA A 53 -21.06 -22.64 -7.62
CA ALA A 53 -22.51 -22.46 -7.47
C ALA A 53 -23.11 -21.42 -8.43
N VAL A 54 -22.32 -20.44 -8.88
CA VAL A 54 -22.81 -19.35 -9.74
C VAL A 54 -22.76 -19.67 -11.24
N LEU A 55 -22.33 -20.87 -11.63
CA LEU A 55 -22.46 -21.44 -12.98
C LEU A 55 -22.04 -20.50 -14.13
N GLY A 56 -20.92 -19.77 -13.99
CA GLY A 56 -20.40 -18.86 -15.02
C GLY A 56 -20.88 -17.41 -14.93
N TYR A 57 -21.66 -17.05 -13.90
CA TYR A 57 -22.09 -15.67 -13.63
C TYR A 57 -21.24 -14.98 -12.55
N GLU A 58 -19.98 -15.37 -12.39
CA GLU A 58 -19.10 -14.91 -11.30
C GLU A 58 -19.01 -13.38 -11.23
N GLN A 59 -18.86 -12.72 -12.38
CA GLN A 59 -18.71 -11.26 -12.48
C GLN A 59 -19.98 -10.53 -12.03
N VAL A 60 -21.15 -10.99 -12.46
CA VAL A 60 -22.43 -10.39 -12.06
C VAL A 60 -22.67 -10.57 -10.56
N VAL A 61 -22.34 -11.74 -10.02
CA VAL A 61 -22.44 -11.97 -8.57
C VAL A 61 -21.43 -11.12 -7.81
N ALA A 62 -20.20 -10.98 -8.31
CA ALA A 62 -19.18 -10.10 -7.74
C ALA A 62 -19.67 -8.64 -7.69
N ASP A 63 -20.29 -8.13 -8.76
CA ASP A 63 -20.86 -6.78 -8.81
C ASP A 63 -21.98 -6.57 -7.78
N LEU A 64 -22.89 -7.54 -7.65
CA LEU A 64 -23.98 -7.46 -6.66
C LEU A 64 -23.46 -7.46 -5.23
N LEU A 65 -22.47 -8.32 -4.94
CA LEU A 65 -21.81 -8.37 -3.63
C LEU A 65 -21.02 -7.08 -3.36
N TRP A 66 -20.40 -6.50 -4.38
CA TRP A 66 -19.68 -5.24 -4.27
C TRP A 66 -20.58 -4.06 -3.91
N ILE A 67 -21.76 -3.95 -4.54
CA ILE A 67 -22.77 -2.94 -4.18
C ILE A 67 -23.21 -3.07 -2.72
N GLN A 68 -23.33 -4.30 -2.21
CA GLN A 68 -23.64 -4.54 -0.80
C GLN A 68 -22.48 -4.14 0.12
N ALA A 69 -21.24 -4.44 -0.28
CA ALA A 69 -20.05 -4.11 0.49
C ALA A 69 -19.85 -2.59 0.61
N ILE A 70 -20.03 -1.84 -0.48
CA ILE A 70 -19.96 -0.36 -0.44
C ILE A 70 -20.99 0.21 0.53
N GLN A 71 -22.22 -0.29 0.50
CA GLN A 71 -23.26 0.18 1.42
C GLN A 71 -22.91 -0.08 2.89
N ALA A 72 -22.30 -1.23 3.17
CA ALA A 72 -21.83 -1.58 4.50
C ALA A 72 -20.67 -0.68 4.96
N MET A 73 -19.74 -0.34 4.06
CA MET A 73 -18.65 0.61 4.33
C MET A 73 -19.15 2.06 4.54
N GLY A 74 -20.33 2.40 4.02
CA GLY A 74 -20.93 3.74 4.15
C GLY A 74 -21.62 4.02 5.49
N GLU A 75 -21.64 3.09 6.43
CA GLU A 75 -22.24 3.29 7.76
C GLU A 75 -21.38 4.21 8.64
N ARG A 76 -22.01 5.09 9.43
CA ARG A 76 -21.33 6.20 10.15
C ARG A 76 -20.27 5.77 11.17
N LYS A 77 -20.32 4.53 11.66
CA LYS A 77 -19.34 3.93 12.56
C LYS A 77 -19.22 2.45 12.23
N VAL A 78 -18.09 2.07 11.65
CA VAL A 78 -17.77 0.67 11.41
C VAL A 78 -16.98 0.16 12.62
N THR A 79 -17.46 -0.90 13.26
CA THR A 79 -16.74 -1.57 14.35
C THR A 79 -15.61 -2.44 13.77
N GLU A 80 -14.62 -2.80 14.58
CA GLU A 80 -13.56 -3.72 14.15
C GLU A 80 -14.12 -5.07 13.64
N GLU A 81 -15.11 -5.63 14.34
CA GLU A 81 -15.82 -6.85 13.92
C GLU A 81 -16.46 -6.70 12.54
N ALA A 82 -17.13 -5.57 12.30
CA ALA A 82 -17.67 -5.19 11.00
C ALA A 82 -16.57 -5.04 9.93
N GLY A 83 -15.39 -4.57 10.31
CA GLY A 83 -14.20 -4.53 9.48
C GLY A 83 -13.78 -5.91 8.96
N HIS A 84 -13.71 -6.92 9.82
CA HIS A 84 -13.40 -8.29 9.39
C HIS A 84 -14.49 -8.87 8.48
N TRP A 85 -15.75 -8.48 8.65
CA TRP A 85 -16.83 -8.88 7.76
C TRP A 85 -16.72 -8.23 6.38
N ILE A 86 -16.35 -6.94 6.34
CA ILE A 86 -16.01 -6.25 5.09
C ILE A 86 -14.86 -6.98 4.39
N TYR A 87 -13.77 -7.31 5.11
CA TYR A 87 -12.66 -8.06 4.55
C TYR A 87 -13.11 -9.39 3.93
N ARG A 88 -13.93 -10.18 4.64
CA ARG A 88 -14.47 -11.45 4.11
C ARG A 88 -15.26 -11.25 2.82
N ALA A 89 -16.08 -10.19 2.76
CA ALA A 89 -16.83 -9.87 1.55
C ALA A 89 -15.89 -9.54 0.38
N LEU A 90 -14.89 -8.68 0.62
CA LEU A 90 -13.89 -8.29 -0.39
C LEU A 90 -13.13 -9.51 -0.90
N ASP A 91 -12.73 -10.42 -0.01
CA ASP A 91 -12.01 -11.64 -0.38
C ASP A 91 -12.86 -12.57 -1.26
N VAL A 92 -14.16 -12.73 -0.96
CA VAL A 92 -15.08 -13.49 -1.80
C VAL A 92 -15.26 -12.83 -3.17
N ILE A 93 -15.54 -11.52 -3.20
CA ILE A 93 -15.75 -10.77 -4.45
C ILE A 93 -14.53 -10.90 -5.36
N THR A 94 -13.33 -10.71 -4.80
CA THR A 94 -12.06 -10.81 -5.55
C THR A 94 -11.67 -12.23 -5.92
N THR A 95 -12.29 -13.25 -5.33
CA THR A 95 -12.14 -14.65 -5.77
C THR A 95 -13.03 -14.96 -6.96
N LEU A 96 -14.24 -14.38 -6.99
CA LEU A 96 -15.17 -14.51 -8.11
C LEU A 96 -14.67 -13.75 -9.35
N ASP A 97 -14.26 -12.48 -9.16
CA ASP A 97 -13.66 -11.65 -10.21
C ASP A 97 -12.28 -11.11 -9.79
N PRO A 98 -11.20 -11.86 -10.07
CA PRO A 98 -9.84 -11.44 -9.73
C PRO A 98 -9.33 -10.21 -10.49
N LYS A 99 -9.99 -9.82 -11.59
CA LYS A 99 -9.62 -8.64 -12.37
C LYS A 99 -10.39 -7.39 -11.94
N PHE A 100 -11.26 -7.50 -10.94
CA PHE A 100 -12.02 -6.37 -10.40
C PHE A 100 -11.16 -5.46 -9.50
N VAL A 101 -10.21 -4.76 -10.12
CA VAL A 101 -9.21 -3.91 -9.48
C VAL A 101 -9.78 -2.93 -8.44
N ARG A 102 -10.96 -2.35 -8.72
CA ARG A 102 -11.61 -1.37 -7.84
C ARG A 102 -11.93 -1.93 -6.45
N VAL A 103 -12.22 -3.22 -6.34
CA VAL A 103 -12.54 -3.86 -5.06
C VAL A 103 -11.29 -3.94 -4.18
N TYR A 104 -10.14 -4.25 -4.76
CA TYR A 104 -8.86 -4.25 -4.06
C TYR A 104 -8.46 -2.84 -3.61
N GLU A 105 -8.55 -1.87 -4.52
CA GLU A 105 -8.19 -0.47 -4.27
C GLU A 105 -9.06 0.14 -3.15
N ALA A 106 -10.38 0.12 -3.33
CA ALA A 106 -11.31 0.71 -2.36
C ALA A 106 -11.35 -0.09 -1.05
N GLY A 107 -11.28 -1.42 -1.12
CA GLY A 107 -11.25 -2.29 0.05
C GLY A 107 -10.01 -2.09 0.92
N GLY A 108 -8.83 -2.00 0.29
CA GLY A 108 -7.57 -1.71 0.99
C GLY A 108 -7.61 -0.38 1.73
N ILE A 109 -8.13 0.68 1.08
CA ILE A 109 -8.30 2.00 1.71
C ILE A 109 -9.31 1.93 2.85
N ALA A 110 -10.46 1.30 2.64
CA ALA A 110 -11.55 1.25 3.62
C ALA A 110 -11.13 0.53 4.91
N LEU A 111 -10.38 -0.57 4.80
CA LEU A 111 -9.94 -1.35 5.95
C LEU A 111 -9.02 -0.55 6.89
N VAL A 112 -8.21 0.37 6.35
CA VAL A 112 -7.34 1.22 7.18
C VAL A 112 -8.07 2.47 7.66
N THR A 113 -8.84 3.12 6.79
CA THR A 113 -9.45 4.42 7.09
C THR A 113 -10.69 4.32 7.97
N LEU A 114 -11.47 3.25 7.84
CA LEU A 114 -12.70 3.04 8.60
C LEU A 114 -12.46 2.26 9.91
N VAL A 115 -11.54 1.29 9.90
CA VAL A 115 -11.39 0.29 10.99
C VAL A 115 -9.95 -0.07 11.37
N VAL A 116 -8.94 0.62 10.84
CA VAL A 116 -7.50 0.42 11.19
C VAL A 116 -7.09 -1.06 11.24
N LEU A 117 -7.40 -1.79 10.17
CA LEU A 117 -7.00 -3.19 9.94
C LEU A 117 -5.93 -3.26 8.84
N PRO A 118 -4.66 -2.86 9.12
CA PRO A 118 -3.62 -2.80 8.10
C PRO A 118 -3.19 -4.17 7.60
N GLU A 119 -3.28 -5.23 8.40
CA GLU A 119 -2.94 -6.60 7.98
C GLU A 119 -3.93 -7.14 6.94
N GLU A 120 -5.24 -7.00 7.19
CA GLU A 120 -6.30 -7.35 6.24
C GLU A 120 -6.21 -6.51 4.97
N SER A 121 -5.94 -5.21 5.11
CA SER A 121 -5.70 -4.33 3.97
C SER A 121 -4.51 -4.81 3.14
N ASN A 122 -3.41 -5.19 3.79
CA ASN A 122 -2.24 -5.70 3.08
C ASN A 122 -2.54 -7.03 2.36
N ARG A 123 -3.25 -7.96 3.00
CA ARG A 123 -3.63 -9.24 2.36
C ARG A 123 -4.47 -9.04 1.11
N ILE A 124 -5.48 -8.15 1.16
CA ILE A 124 -6.32 -7.90 -0.01
C ILE A 124 -5.52 -7.22 -1.12
N LEU A 125 -4.67 -6.25 -0.80
CA LEU A 125 -3.83 -5.57 -1.80
C LEU A 125 -2.78 -6.51 -2.42
N GLU A 126 -2.15 -7.39 -1.63
CA GLU A 126 -1.22 -8.41 -2.12
C GLU A 126 -1.90 -9.39 -3.08
N LYS A 127 -3.10 -9.87 -2.73
CA LYS A 127 -3.95 -10.68 -3.63
C LYS A 127 -4.25 -9.92 -4.92
N GLY A 128 -4.56 -8.63 -4.82
CA GLY A 128 -4.81 -7.77 -5.97
C GLY A 128 -3.59 -7.65 -6.90
N ILE A 129 -2.38 -7.51 -6.34
CA ILE A 129 -1.12 -7.46 -7.10
C ILE A 129 -0.86 -8.76 -7.86
N GLN A 130 -1.15 -9.91 -7.26
CA GLN A 130 -0.98 -11.21 -7.92
C GLN A 130 -1.85 -11.33 -9.17
N HIS A 131 -3.08 -10.84 -9.11
CA HIS A 131 -4.01 -10.89 -10.23
C HIS A 131 -3.89 -9.70 -11.20
N ASN A 132 -3.37 -8.55 -10.74
CA ASN A 132 -3.32 -7.30 -11.49
C ASN A 132 -1.91 -6.65 -11.38
N PRO A 133 -0.86 -7.31 -11.90
CA PRO A 133 0.54 -6.94 -11.64
C PRO A 133 0.94 -5.57 -12.19
N ASP A 134 0.24 -5.08 -13.22
CA ASP A 134 0.54 -3.81 -13.89
C ASP A 134 -0.18 -2.61 -13.26
N TYR A 135 -1.07 -2.83 -12.29
CA TYR A 135 -1.85 -1.75 -11.68
C TYR A 135 -1.09 -1.09 -10.53
N TRP A 136 -0.48 0.07 -10.80
CA TRP A 136 0.43 0.76 -9.89
C TRP A 136 -0.16 1.15 -8.54
N ALA A 137 -1.47 1.38 -8.45
CA ALA A 137 -2.08 1.88 -7.23
C ALA A 137 -2.05 0.86 -6.08
N LEU A 138 -2.09 -0.45 -6.37
CA LEU A 138 -2.06 -1.48 -5.31
C LEU A 138 -0.72 -1.51 -4.55
N PRO A 139 0.46 -1.60 -5.21
CA PRO A 139 1.72 -1.50 -4.49
C PRO A 139 1.89 -0.12 -3.85
N PHE A 140 1.38 0.96 -4.45
CA PHE A 140 1.39 2.27 -3.79
C PHE A 140 0.60 2.25 -2.45
N LEU A 141 -0.60 1.67 -2.43
CA LEU A 141 -1.41 1.55 -1.21
C LEU A 141 -0.77 0.63 -0.16
N LEU A 142 -0.08 -0.44 -0.57
CA LEU A 142 0.73 -1.23 0.37
C LEU A 142 1.83 -0.38 1.00
N GLY A 143 2.55 0.38 0.19
CA GLY A 143 3.59 1.27 0.70
C GLY A 143 3.03 2.35 1.64
N PHE A 144 1.83 2.85 1.34
CA PHE A 144 1.09 3.77 2.22
C PHE A 144 0.78 3.13 3.58
N ASN A 145 0.26 1.90 3.61
CA ASN A 145 -0.01 1.17 4.85
C ASN A 145 1.27 0.96 5.68
N TYR A 146 2.37 0.55 5.02
CA TYR A 146 3.66 0.38 5.69
C TYR A 146 4.19 1.69 6.28
N TYR A 147 4.01 2.80 5.58
CA TYR A 147 4.49 4.10 6.05
C TYR A 147 3.65 4.67 7.20
N PHE A 148 2.33 4.72 7.04
CA PHE A 148 1.43 5.42 7.97
C PHE A 148 1.00 4.59 9.16
N GLU A 149 0.70 3.30 8.97
CA GLU A 149 0.12 2.46 10.02
C GLU A 149 1.19 1.56 10.67
N LEU A 150 2.08 0.97 9.88
CA LEU A 150 3.08 0.01 10.38
C LEU A 150 4.41 0.67 10.77
N HIS A 151 4.67 1.89 10.29
CA HIS A 151 5.90 2.66 10.49
C HIS A 151 7.17 1.94 10.00
N ASP A 152 7.06 1.19 8.91
CA ASP A 152 8.17 0.50 8.23
C ASP A 152 8.56 1.29 6.96
N ASP A 153 9.47 2.24 7.12
CA ASP A 153 9.90 3.14 6.03
C ASP A 153 10.59 2.39 4.89
N ALA A 154 11.35 1.34 5.20
CA ALA A 154 12.08 0.55 4.20
C ALA A 154 11.09 -0.22 3.31
N LYS A 155 10.13 -0.91 3.94
CA LYS A 155 9.12 -1.67 3.20
C LYS A 155 8.15 -0.76 2.45
N ALA A 156 7.83 0.41 3.02
CA ALA A 156 7.09 1.44 2.31
C ALA A 156 7.83 1.90 1.04
N ALA A 157 9.13 2.16 1.15
CA ALA A 157 9.96 2.56 0.03
C ALA A 157 9.99 1.50 -1.07
N ASP A 158 10.14 0.21 -0.71
CA ASP A 158 10.13 -0.91 -1.66
C ASP A 158 8.85 -0.98 -2.49
N TYR A 159 7.70 -0.88 -1.81
CA TYR A 159 6.40 -0.94 -2.46
C TYR A 159 6.14 0.29 -3.34
N ILE A 160 6.51 1.50 -2.90
CA ILE A 160 6.35 2.73 -3.69
C ILE A 160 7.35 2.74 -4.87
N ALA A 161 8.57 2.25 -4.69
CA ALA A 161 9.55 2.07 -5.75
C ALA A 161 9.02 1.10 -6.81
N ARG A 162 8.41 -0.02 -6.39
CA ARG A 162 7.72 -0.93 -7.30
C ARG A 162 6.60 -0.24 -8.05
N ALA A 163 5.73 0.51 -7.36
CA ALA A 163 4.63 1.24 -7.98
C ALA A 163 5.12 2.23 -9.04
N SER A 164 6.20 2.98 -8.78
CA SER A 164 6.74 3.99 -9.69
C SER A 164 7.24 3.46 -11.04
N ARG A 165 7.50 2.15 -11.14
CA ARG A 165 7.96 1.50 -12.38
C ARG A 165 6.83 0.94 -13.22
N LEU A 166 5.60 0.96 -12.72
CA LEU A 166 4.44 0.38 -13.41
C LEU A 166 3.77 1.40 -14.35
N PRO A 167 3.08 0.92 -15.41
CA PRO A 167 2.42 1.79 -16.36
C PRO A 167 1.40 2.73 -15.70
N GLY A 168 1.39 4.00 -16.11
CA GLY A 168 0.44 5.00 -15.60
C GLY A 168 0.73 5.50 -14.18
N ALA A 169 1.85 5.08 -13.58
CA ALA A 169 2.29 5.58 -12.28
C ALA A 169 2.63 7.08 -12.34
N PRO A 170 2.19 7.89 -11.35
CA PRO A 170 2.57 9.29 -11.29
C PRO A 170 4.09 9.50 -11.14
N GLU A 171 4.65 10.45 -11.88
CA GLU A 171 6.10 10.73 -11.92
C GLU A 171 6.72 11.04 -10.55
N TYR A 172 5.93 11.59 -9.62
CA TYR A 172 6.41 11.95 -8.29
C TYR A 172 6.73 10.73 -7.42
N LEU A 173 6.22 9.53 -7.74
CA LEU A 173 6.36 8.33 -6.91
C LEU A 173 7.82 7.88 -6.76
N ALA A 174 8.62 7.96 -7.82
CA ALA A 174 10.04 7.62 -7.75
C ALA A 174 10.76 8.52 -6.72
N GLY A 175 10.47 9.82 -6.76
CA GLY A 175 11.00 10.78 -5.80
C GLY A 175 10.50 10.57 -4.37
N PHE A 176 9.30 10.03 -4.21
CA PHE A 176 8.78 9.67 -2.90
C PHE A 176 9.50 8.44 -2.33
N ALA A 177 9.65 7.38 -3.12
CA ALA A 177 10.43 6.19 -2.73
C ALA A 177 11.86 6.55 -2.31
N THR A 178 12.54 7.41 -3.10
CA THR A 178 13.88 7.90 -2.79
C THR A 178 13.97 8.55 -1.41
N ARG A 179 13.02 9.43 -1.07
CA ARG A 179 13.00 10.09 0.25
C ARG A 179 12.71 9.11 1.39
N LEU A 180 11.89 8.08 1.14
CA LEU A 180 11.60 7.04 2.12
C LEU A 180 12.83 6.17 2.41
N TYR A 181 13.54 5.69 1.39
CA TYR A 181 14.80 4.95 1.57
C TYR A 181 15.85 5.79 2.32
N ALA A 182 15.97 7.08 1.99
CA ALA A 182 16.83 8.00 2.72
C ALA A 182 16.43 8.14 4.20
N SER A 183 15.14 8.29 4.48
CA SER A 183 14.56 8.33 5.84
C SER A 183 14.82 7.04 6.62
N ALA A 184 14.74 5.89 5.95
CA ALA A 184 15.02 4.56 6.50
C ALA A 184 16.51 4.32 6.82
N ARG A 185 17.41 5.28 6.54
CA ARG A 185 18.88 5.12 6.59
C ARG A 185 19.39 4.03 5.64
N GLU A 186 18.72 3.86 4.51
CA GLU A 186 19.10 2.95 3.43
C GLU A 186 19.39 3.71 2.12
N PRO A 187 20.25 4.76 2.13
CA PRO A 187 20.47 5.59 0.95
C PRO A 187 21.13 4.82 -0.21
N GLN A 188 21.84 3.71 0.06
CA GLN A 188 22.38 2.86 -1.01
C GLN A 188 21.28 2.17 -1.82
N VAL A 189 20.18 1.76 -1.19
CA VAL A 189 19.04 1.15 -1.88
C VAL A 189 18.37 2.18 -2.80
N ALA A 190 18.25 3.44 -2.36
CA ALA A 190 17.80 4.54 -3.21
C ALA A 190 18.72 4.79 -4.42
N ILE A 191 20.04 4.75 -4.22
CA ILE A 191 21.03 4.89 -5.30
C ILE A 191 20.84 3.78 -6.33
N ASP A 192 20.77 2.52 -5.89
CA ASP A 192 20.63 1.36 -6.78
C ASP A 192 19.27 1.37 -7.51
N PHE A 193 18.22 1.89 -6.86
CA PHE A 193 16.92 2.10 -7.48
C PHE A 193 16.97 3.17 -8.58
N LEU A 194 17.51 4.35 -8.30
CA LEU A 194 17.60 5.46 -9.26
C LEU A 194 18.55 5.14 -10.42
N ALA A 195 19.68 4.47 -10.15
CA ALA A 195 20.63 4.06 -11.18
C ALA A 195 19.96 3.12 -12.20
N ARG A 196 19.17 2.14 -11.74
CA ARG A 196 18.41 1.27 -12.63
C ARG A 196 17.40 2.02 -13.47
N MET A 197 16.67 3.00 -12.89
CA MET A 197 15.77 3.84 -13.68
C MET A 197 16.50 4.68 -14.72
N TYR A 198 17.68 5.20 -14.38
CA TYR A 198 18.52 6.00 -15.26
C TYR A 198 19.00 5.18 -16.46
N GLU A 199 19.41 3.93 -16.23
CA GLU A 199 19.84 3.00 -17.29
C GLU A 199 18.69 2.58 -18.21
N GLN A 200 17.46 2.50 -17.68
CA GLN A 200 16.28 2.03 -18.41
C GLN A 200 15.58 3.13 -19.21
N THR A 201 15.73 4.41 -18.83
CA THR A 201 15.06 5.50 -19.53
C THR A 201 15.80 5.90 -20.81
N SER A 202 15.05 6.07 -21.89
CA SER A 202 15.52 6.67 -23.14
C SER A 202 15.22 8.16 -23.24
N ASP A 203 14.39 8.70 -22.35
CA ASP A 203 14.03 10.12 -22.32
C ASP A 203 15.12 10.93 -21.61
N GLU A 204 15.71 11.88 -22.34
CA GLU A 204 16.82 12.70 -21.84
C GLU A 204 16.39 13.66 -20.72
N ASN A 205 15.15 14.17 -20.74
CA ASN A 205 14.65 15.03 -19.67
C ASN A 205 14.51 14.21 -18.38
N VAL A 206 13.96 12.99 -18.48
CA VAL A 206 13.86 12.07 -17.35
C VAL A 206 15.26 11.70 -16.84
N ARG A 207 16.21 11.47 -17.75
CA ARG A 207 17.61 11.17 -17.41
C ARG A 207 18.25 12.28 -16.58
N GLN A 208 18.07 13.54 -16.95
CA GLN A 208 18.56 14.69 -16.19
C GLN A 208 17.93 14.80 -14.79
N VAL A 209 16.62 14.58 -14.68
CA VAL A 209 15.92 14.55 -13.40
C VAL A 209 16.48 13.44 -12.50
N LEU A 210 16.68 12.24 -13.04
CA LEU A 210 17.24 11.10 -12.32
C LEU A 210 18.69 11.35 -11.90
N GLU A 211 19.53 11.94 -12.76
CA GLU A 211 20.91 12.30 -12.42
C GLU A 211 20.96 13.26 -11.23
N ARG A 212 20.12 14.30 -11.25
CA ARG A 212 20.02 15.24 -10.14
C ARG A 212 19.58 14.54 -8.86
N ARG A 213 18.54 13.71 -8.90
CA ARG A 213 18.07 12.94 -7.74
C ARG A 213 19.16 12.00 -7.21
N LEU A 214 19.90 11.34 -8.09
CA LEU A 214 21.02 10.47 -7.71
C LEU A 214 22.07 11.25 -6.91
N LYS A 215 22.45 12.45 -7.38
CA LYS A 215 23.36 13.34 -6.66
C LYS A 215 22.81 13.73 -5.28
N GLU A 216 21.52 14.07 -5.17
CA GLU A 216 20.86 14.40 -3.89
C GLU A 216 20.94 13.22 -2.90
N VAL A 217 20.71 11.99 -3.35
CA VAL A 217 20.80 10.78 -2.50
C VAL A 217 22.23 10.49 -2.09
N VAL A 218 23.19 10.66 -3.01
CA VAL A 218 24.61 10.50 -2.71
C VAL A 218 25.05 11.51 -1.64
N VAL A 219 24.57 12.76 -1.71
CA VAL A 219 24.78 13.75 -0.64
C VAL A 219 24.23 13.22 0.70
N GLU A 220 23.00 12.74 0.74
CA GLU A 220 22.41 12.21 1.97
C GLU A 220 23.18 11.01 2.54
N ARG A 221 23.59 10.07 1.68
CA ARG A 221 24.45 8.94 2.07
C ARG A 221 25.74 9.43 2.73
N ASP A 222 26.40 10.39 2.10
CA ASP A 222 27.68 10.90 2.57
C ASP A 222 27.53 11.66 3.88
N LEU A 223 26.44 12.42 4.06
CA LEU A 223 26.10 13.04 5.34
C LEU A 223 25.89 11.99 6.44
N GLN A 224 25.15 10.90 6.17
CA GLN A 224 24.94 9.82 7.13
C GLN A 224 26.26 9.12 7.50
N LEU A 225 27.13 8.86 6.52
CA LEU A 225 28.46 8.30 6.74
C LEU A 225 29.34 9.21 7.62
N LEU A 226 29.32 10.52 7.37
CA LEU A 226 30.06 11.50 8.17
C LEU A 226 29.52 11.56 9.60
N GLU A 227 28.20 11.59 9.78
CA GLU A 227 27.54 11.57 11.10
C GLU A 227 27.92 10.33 11.91
N GLU A 228 27.91 9.16 11.26
CA GLU A 228 28.32 7.90 11.89
C GLU A 228 29.81 7.93 12.29
N ALA A 229 30.68 8.40 11.39
CA ALA A 229 32.11 8.53 11.67
C ALA A 229 32.39 9.51 12.84
N ILE A 230 31.69 10.65 12.90
CA ILE A 230 31.77 11.61 14.02
C ILE A 230 31.33 10.95 15.32
N SER A 231 30.22 10.20 15.30
CA SER A 231 29.73 9.47 16.47
C SER A 231 30.74 8.45 16.98
N ARG A 232 31.35 7.67 16.07
CA ARG A 232 32.41 6.70 16.39
C ARG A 232 33.68 7.38 16.92
N TYR A 233 34.09 8.50 16.32
CA TYR A 233 35.22 9.30 16.80
C TYR A 233 35.00 9.76 18.23
N ARG A 234 33.80 10.29 18.54
CA ARG A 234 33.43 10.71 19.89
C ARG A 234 33.45 9.55 20.88
N ALA A 235 32.94 8.39 20.49
CA ALA A 235 32.93 7.21 21.35
C ALA A 235 34.35 6.76 21.73
N LEU A 236 35.27 6.82 20.77
CA LEU A 236 36.67 6.38 20.92
C LEU A 236 37.54 7.39 21.67
N TYR A 237 37.48 8.67 21.29
CA TYR A 237 38.39 9.71 21.79
C TYR A 237 37.79 10.57 22.91
N LYS A 238 36.52 10.35 23.27
CA LYS A 238 35.77 11.13 24.27
C LYS A 238 35.72 12.64 23.97
N ARG A 239 35.97 13.03 22.72
CA ARG A 239 35.91 14.41 22.22
C ARG A 239 35.41 14.42 20.77
N ALA A 240 34.89 15.56 20.33
CA ALA A 240 34.49 15.77 18.94
C ALA A 240 35.72 15.96 18.03
N PRO A 241 35.64 15.62 16.73
CA PRO A 241 36.65 16.05 15.77
C PRO A 241 36.63 17.58 15.63
N GLU A 242 37.78 18.20 15.37
CA GLU A 242 37.88 19.64 15.12
C GLU A 242 37.48 19.96 13.68
N ARG A 243 37.81 19.04 12.77
CA ARG A 243 37.51 19.14 11.33
C ARG A 243 37.21 17.75 10.76
N LEU A 244 36.58 17.70 9.58
CA LEU A 244 36.22 16.42 8.96
C LEU A 244 37.44 15.55 8.63
N GLU A 245 38.59 16.16 8.33
CA GLU A 245 39.84 15.44 8.03
C GLU A 245 40.34 14.58 9.21
N ASP A 246 39.94 14.92 10.45
CA ASP A 246 40.28 14.15 11.64
C ASP A 246 39.63 12.76 11.65
N LEU A 247 38.60 12.54 10.82
CA LEU A 247 37.94 11.25 10.66
C LEU A 247 38.75 10.27 9.80
N VAL A 248 39.69 10.76 8.98
CA VAL A 248 40.46 9.91 8.05
C VAL A 248 41.67 9.28 8.75
N ARG A 249 42.42 10.05 9.54
CA ARG A 249 43.68 9.57 10.16
C ARG A 249 43.50 8.32 11.05
N PRO A 250 42.43 8.21 11.87
CA PRO A 250 42.17 7.02 12.67
C PRO A 250 41.65 5.82 11.88
N GLY A 251 41.43 5.96 10.56
CA GLY A 251 40.81 4.93 9.72
C GLY A 251 39.29 4.82 9.89
N LEU A 252 38.61 5.80 10.51
CA LEU A 252 37.13 5.81 10.59
C LEU A 252 36.50 6.06 9.22
N LEU A 253 37.22 6.78 8.35
CA LEU A 253 36.92 6.94 6.94
C LEU A 253 38.16 6.65 6.10
N ARG A 254 37.98 6.02 4.93
CA ARG A 254 39.08 5.80 3.97
C ARG A 254 39.57 7.12 3.36
N ALA A 255 38.64 8.01 3.04
CA ALA A 255 38.87 9.35 2.54
C ALA A 255 37.59 10.17 2.77
N LEU A 256 37.69 11.50 2.70
CA LEU A 256 36.50 12.34 2.69
C LEU A 256 35.73 12.18 1.38
N PRO A 257 34.40 12.01 1.43
CA PRO A 257 33.59 11.98 0.23
C PRO A 257 33.64 13.31 -0.50
N ARG A 258 33.53 13.26 -1.84
CA ARG A 258 33.42 14.45 -2.68
C ARG A 258 31.97 14.80 -2.86
N GLU A 259 31.65 16.08 -2.69
CA GLU A 259 30.28 16.57 -2.84
C GLU A 259 29.86 16.48 -4.34
N PRO A 260 28.75 15.76 -4.66
CA PRO A 260 28.37 15.43 -6.04
C PRO A 260 27.98 16.61 -6.95
N PHE A 261 27.61 17.76 -6.39
CA PHE A 261 27.29 18.99 -7.12
C PHE A 261 28.52 19.88 -7.31
N GLY A 262 29.70 19.44 -6.86
CA GLY A 262 30.95 20.20 -6.96
C GLY A 262 31.19 21.16 -5.79
N GLY A 263 30.34 21.11 -4.76
CA GLY A 263 30.50 21.89 -3.55
C GLY A 263 31.42 21.24 -2.52
N ARG A 264 31.10 21.42 -1.23
CA ARG A 264 31.83 20.81 -0.11
C ARG A 264 30.92 20.47 1.05
N TYR A 265 31.31 19.47 1.84
CA TYR A 265 30.71 19.21 3.13
C TYR A 265 31.23 20.21 4.18
N LEU A 266 30.30 20.83 4.88
CA LEU A 266 30.55 21.76 5.97
C LEU A 266 30.29 21.05 7.29
N TYR A 267 31.15 21.28 8.27
CA TYR A 267 31.03 20.74 9.62
C TYR A 267 31.09 21.89 10.63
N ASP A 268 30.13 21.91 11.54
CA ASP A 268 30.09 22.84 12.66
C ASP A 268 30.54 22.11 13.92
N GLN A 269 31.66 22.54 14.52
CA GLN A 269 32.26 21.87 15.66
C GLN A 269 31.40 21.95 16.93
N GLN A 270 30.65 23.04 17.11
CA GLN A 270 29.86 23.28 18.33
C GLN A 270 28.60 22.41 18.33
N THR A 271 27.91 22.39 17.20
CA THR A 271 26.66 21.63 17.02
C THR A 271 26.89 20.20 16.55
N GLN A 272 28.11 19.89 16.05
CA GLN A 272 28.50 18.62 15.43
C GLN A 272 27.69 18.28 14.17
N VAL A 273 27.02 19.28 13.58
CA VAL A 273 26.18 19.09 12.41
C VAL A 273 27.02 19.14 11.14
N VAL A 274 26.74 18.21 10.23
CA VAL A 274 27.28 18.21 8.87
C VAL A 274 26.18 18.57 7.86
N ARG A 275 26.55 19.35 6.84
CA ARG A 275 25.67 19.78 5.76
C ARG A 275 26.43 19.89 4.43
N SER A 276 25.73 19.76 3.31
CA SER A 276 26.29 20.13 1.99
C SER A 276 26.18 21.64 1.80
N SER A 277 27.12 22.24 1.06
CA SER A 277 27.01 23.64 0.62
C SER A 277 25.94 23.84 -0.45
N GLU A 278 25.63 22.81 -1.23
CA GLU A 278 24.72 22.87 -2.38
C GLU A 278 23.30 22.39 -2.03
N MET A 279 23.18 21.46 -1.08
CA MET A 279 21.89 20.91 -0.65
C MET A 279 21.39 21.59 0.63
N LYS A 280 20.35 22.42 0.51
CA LYS A 280 19.77 23.20 1.62
C LYS A 280 19.07 22.35 2.67
N GLU A 281 18.39 21.29 2.26
CA GLU A 281 17.55 20.45 3.11
C GLU A 281 17.92 18.98 3.00
N ARG A 282 17.77 18.23 4.09
CA ARG A 282 18.01 16.79 4.14
C ARG A 282 16.89 16.05 3.41
N LEU A 283 17.21 14.90 2.82
CA LEU A 283 16.19 14.02 2.24
C LEU A 283 15.47 13.28 3.36
N LYS A 284 14.39 13.89 3.87
CA LYS A 284 13.53 13.32 4.91
C LYS A 284 12.06 13.45 4.52
N VAL A 285 11.21 12.58 5.06
CA VAL A 285 9.77 12.71 4.94
C VAL A 285 9.23 13.52 6.12
N TYR A 286 8.62 14.66 5.82
CA TYR A 286 8.14 15.63 6.81
C TYR A 286 6.62 15.50 7.01
N GLU A 287 6.14 14.39 7.56
CA GLU A 287 4.71 14.25 7.87
C GLU A 287 4.46 13.67 9.27
N LYS A 288 3.43 14.21 9.94
CA LYS A 288 2.93 13.67 11.21
C LYS A 288 2.23 12.33 10.92
N ARG A 289 2.83 11.24 11.37
CA ARG A 289 2.20 9.91 11.33
C ARG A 289 1.13 9.80 12.41
N ARG A 290 0.16 8.91 12.22
CA ARG A 290 -0.80 8.58 13.27
C ARG A 290 -0.02 8.05 14.49
N GLN A 291 -0.36 8.54 15.68
CA GLN A 291 0.26 8.05 16.92
C GLN A 291 -0.33 6.68 17.23
N ARG A 292 0.53 5.73 17.61
CA ARG A 292 0.12 4.41 18.11
C ARG A 292 -0.65 4.52 19.41
#